data_AF-A0A7V9B833-F1
#
_entry.id   AF-A0A7V9B833-F1
#
_cell.length_a   1.000
_cell.length_b   1.000
_cell.length_c   1.000
_cell.angle_alpha   90.00
_cell.angle_beta   90.00
_cell.angle_gamma   90.00
#
_symmetry.space_group_name_H-M   'P 1'
#
loop_
_entity.id
_entity.type
_entity.pdbx_description
1 polymer ?
#
loop_
_entity_poly.entity_id
_entity_poly.type
_entity_poly.pdbx_seq_one_letter_code
_entity_poly.pdbx_strand_id
1 'polypeptide(L)'
;PALRGPDPVADALKCGLDTTGVSLHLMDDGWDTGPVLAQERVAIPEGVDALTFEASLARRGGEMLATVIAAWQAGSLVPRPQGETPPAT
;
A
#
# COMPACT_ATOMS: atom_id res chain seq x y z
N PRO A 1 4.11 9.62 1.11
CA PRO A 1 3.93 8.16 1.34
C PRO A 1 4.05 7.90 2.83
N ALA A 2 3.09 7.20 3.47
CA ALA A 2 2.98 7.22 4.93
C ALA A 2 3.83 6.17 5.66
N LEU A 3 4.01 4.97 5.09
CA LEU A 3 4.56 3.81 5.78
C LEU A 3 5.55 3.05 4.87
N ARG A 4 6.55 3.72 4.31
CA ARG A 4 7.61 3.02 3.53
C ARG A 4 8.44 2.14 4.44
N GLY A 5 9.00 1.07 3.89
CA GLY A 5 9.92 0.20 4.61
C GLY A 5 9.34 -1.19 4.88
N PRO A 6 10.03 -1.98 5.72
CA PRO A 6 9.89 -3.44 5.70
C PRO A 6 8.64 -3.97 6.40
N ASP A 7 8.00 -3.19 7.28
CA ASP A 7 6.90 -3.68 8.13
C ASP A 7 5.74 -2.65 8.26
N PRO A 8 5.11 -2.28 7.14
CA PRO A 8 4.09 -1.22 7.12
C PRO A 8 2.84 -1.56 7.94
N VAL A 9 2.51 -2.85 8.08
CA VAL A 9 1.33 -3.28 8.84
C VAL A 9 1.57 -3.14 10.34
N ALA A 10 2.70 -3.64 10.84
CA ALA A 10 2.99 -3.48 12.26
C ALA A 10 3.16 -2.01 12.63
N ASP A 11 3.78 -1.20 11.76
CA ASP A 11 3.97 0.22 12.02
C ASP A 11 2.63 0.98 12.06
N ALA A 12 1.69 0.66 11.17
CA ALA A 12 0.34 1.23 11.23
C ALA A 12 -0.37 0.91 12.56
N LEU A 13 -0.24 -0.32 13.05
CA LEU A 13 -0.84 -0.75 14.31
C LEU A 13 -0.15 -0.12 15.53
N LYS A 14 1.19 -0.06 15.55
CA LYS A 14 1.97 0.57 16.63
C LYS A 14 1.69 2.07 16.76
N CYS A 15 1.52 2.75 15.63
CA CYS A 15 1.16 4.18 15.60
C CYS A 15 -0.32 4.43 15.93
N GLY A 16 -1.13 3.39 16.13
CA GLY A 16 -2.55 3.53 16.44
C GLY A 16 -3.35 4.18 15.32
N LEU A 17 -2.99 3.91 14.05
CA LEU A 17 -3.71 4.46 12.90
C LEU A 17 -5.10 3.83 12.77
N ASP A 18 -6.10 4.63 12.46
CA ASP A 18 -7.46 4.13 12.15
C ASP A 18 -7.57 3.53 10.74
N THR A 19 -6.58 3.83 9.88
CA THR A 19 -6.58 3.42 8.48
C THR A 19 -5.18 3.17 7.97
N THR A 20 -5.03 2.15 7.13
CA THR A 20 -3.85 1.88 6.30
C THR A 20 -4.28 1.73 4.84
N GLY A 21 -3.51 1.03 4.02
CA GLY A 21 -3.88 0.73 2.65
C GLY A 21 -2.96 -0.28 1.97
N VAL A 22 -3.26 -0.55 0.71
CA VAL A 22 -2.43 -1.32 -0.19
C VAL A 22 -2.13 -0.46 -1.41
N SER A 23 -0.87 -0.42 -1.83
CA SER A 23 -0.42 0.32 -3.01
C SER A 23 0.23 -0.63 -4.01
N LEU A 24 -0.11 -0.49 -5.28
CA LEU A 24 0.68 -1.04 -6.38
C LEU A 24 1.53 0.09 -6.94
N HIS A 25 2.83 -0.10 -6.95
CA HIS A 25 3.78 0.86 -7.49
C HIS A 25 4.76 0.17 -8.44
N LEU A 26 5.39 0.96 -9.30
CA LEU A 26 6.49 0.52 -10.12
C LEU A 26 7.76 0.39 -9.28
N MET A 27 8.65 -0.50 -9.68
CA MET A 27 10.00 -0.59 -9.09
C MET A 27 10.87 0.54 -9.65
N ASP A 28 11.72 1.09 -8.79
CA ASP A 28 12.82 1.99 -9.14
C ASP A 28 14.05 1.64 -8.27
N ASP A 29 15.10 2.48 -8.30
CA ASP A 29 16.36 2.21 -7.58
C ASP A 29 16.23 2.35 -6.05
N GLY A 30 15.10 2.85 -5.54
CA GLY A 30 14.85 3.03 -4.12
C GLY A 30 13.88 2.01 -3.55
N TRP A 31 13.78 1.99 -2.22
CA TRP A 31 12.87 1.10 -1.49
C TRP A 31 11.48 1.72 -1.41
N ASP A 32 10.51 1.06 -2.04
CA ASP A 32 9.10 1.48 -2.08
C ASP A 32 8.89 2.92 -2.58
N THR A 33 9.77 3.40 -3.48
CA THR A 33 9.79 4.79 -3.93
C THR A 33 9.12 5.05 -5.27
N GLY A 34 9.01 4.03 -6.11
CA GLY A 34 8.55 4.22 -7.47
C GLY A 34 7.09 4.69 -7.61
N PRO A 35 6.70 5.19 -8.79
CA PRO A 35 5.37 5.74 -9.04
C PRO A 35 4.23 4.77 -8.74
N VAL A 36 3.16 5.26 -8.12
CA VAL A 36 1.96 4.49 -7.78
C VAL A 36 1.06 4.33 -9.01
N LEU A 37 0.67 3.09 -9.30
CA LEU A 37 -0.31 2.74 -10.32
C LEU A 37 -1.74 2.75 -9.77
N ALA A 38 -1.93 2.19 -8.57
CA ALA A 38 -3.22 2.07 -7.91
C ALA A 38 -3.03 1.99 -6.40
N GLN A 39 -4.04 2.43 -5.64
CA GLN A 39 -4.01 2.37 -4.19
C GLN A 39 -5.43 2.21 -3.64
N GLU A 40 -5.55 1.43 -2.58
CA GLU A 40 -6.78 1.24 -1.81
C GLU A 40 -6.54 1.66 -0.36
N ARG A 41 -7.46 2.44 0.23
CA ARG A 41 -7.45 2.75 1.67
C ARG A 41 -8.30 1.73 2.41
N VAL A 42 -7.77 1.19 3.50
CA VAL A 42 -8.42 0.13 4.30
C VAL A 42 -8.50 0.60 5.75
N ALA A 43 -9.70 0.52 6.33
CA ALA A 43 -9.88 0.78 7.77
C ALA A 43 -9.22 -0.32 8.60
N ILE A 44 -8.60 0.07 9.71
CA ILE A 44 -8.03 -0.86 10.69
C ILE A 44 -9.13 -1.15 11.71
N PRO A 45 -9.64 -2.39 11.80
CA PRO A 45 -10.64 -2.73 12.80
C PRO A 45 -10.07 -2.61 14.22
N GLU A 46 -10.88 -2.16 15.17
CA GLU A 46 -10.50 -2.16 16.58
C GLU A 46 -10.18 -3.57 17.06
N GLY A 47 -9.05 -3.73 17.76
CA GLY A 47 -8.63 -5.02 18.32
C GLY A 47 -8.26 -6.08 17.27
N VAL A 48 -7.96 -5.68 16.03
CA VAL A 48 -7.61 -6.61 14.96
C VAL A 48 -6.36 -7.43 15.31
N ASP A 49 -6.39 -8.72 14.97
CA ASP A 49 -5.18 -9.55 14.98
C ASP A 49 -4.28 -9.16 13.81
N ALA A 50 -3.01 -8.86 14.11
CA ALA A 50 -2.07 -8.30 13.14
C ALA A 50 -1.83 -9.24 11.95
N LEU A 51 -1.65 -10.54 12.21
CA LEU A 51 -1.37 -11.54 11.18
C LEU A 51 -2.57 -11.74 10.25
N THR A 52 -3.76 -11.86 10.83
CA THR A 52 -5.02 -11.96 10.06
C THR A 52 -5.25 -10.70 9.23
N PHE A 53 -4.96 -9.53 9.79
CA PHE A 53 -5.08 -8.26 9.07
C PHE A 53 -4.10 -8.17 7.90
N GLU A 54 -2.83 -8.51 8.12
CA GLU A 54 -1.80 -8.55 7.07
C GLU A 54 -2.20 -9.49 5.94
N ALA A 55 -2.64 -10.71 6.24
CA ALA A 55 -3.13 -11.66 5.24
C ALA A 55 -4.32 -11.10 4.45
N SER A 56 -5.19 -10.33 5.10
CA SER A 56 -6.31 -9.65 4.43
C SER A 56 -5.85 -8.55 3.46
N LEU A 57 -4.82 -7.78 3.83
CA LEU A 57 -4.23 -6.75 2.98
C LEU A 57 -3.49 -7.38 1.79
N ALA A 58 -2.73 -8.46 2.01
CA ALA A 58 -2.07 -9.21 0.95
C ALA A 58 -3.08 -9.73 -0.09
N ARG A 59 -4.22 -10.27 0.37
CA ARG A 59 -5.31 -10.71 -0.53
C ARG A 59 -5.88 -9.55 -1.35
N ARG A 60 -6.18 -8.40 -0.71
CA ARG A 60 -6.66 -7.20 -1.42
C ARG A 60 -5.64 -6.71 -2.45
N GLY A 61 -4.35 -6.74 -2.11
CA GLY A 61 -3.27 -6.42 -3.04
C GLY A 61 -3.23 -7.32 -4.27
N GLY A 62 -3.40 -8.63 -4.08
CA GLY A 62 -3.51 -9.59 -5.18
C GLY A 62 -4.73 -9.36 -6.06
N GLU A 63 -5.89 -9.10 -5.46
CA GLU A 63 -7.14 -8.77 -6.18
C GLU A 63 -7.00 -7.47 -6.98
N MET A 64 -6.37 -6.44 -6.38
CA MET A 64 -6.07 -5.18 -7.04
C MET A 64 -5.10 -5.40 -8.21
N LEU A 65 -4.05 -6.20 -8.03
CA LEU A 65 -3.08 -6.51 -9.09
C LEU A 65 -3.74 -7.19 -10.29
N ALA A 66 -4.57 -8.20 -10.05
CA ALA A 66 -5.29 -8.91 -11.10
C ALA A 66 -6.14 -7.99 -11.98
N THR A 67 -6.69 -6.92 -11.38
CA THR A 67 -7.49 -5.92 -12.10
C THR A 67 -6.60 -4.89 -12.80
N VAL A 68 -5.56 -4.40 -12.12
CA VAL A 68 -4.70 -3.30 -12.57
C VAL A 68 -3.76 -3.73 -13.69
N ILE A 69 -3.26 -4.97 -13.69
CA ILE A 69 -2.27 -5.45 -14.65
C ILE A 69 -2.76 -5.34 -16.11
N ALA A 70 -4.04 -5.65 -16.36
CA ALA A 70 -4.62 -5.58 -17.70
C ALA A 70 -4.73 -4.13 -18.19
N ALA A 71 -5.19 -3.22 -17.34
CA ALA A 71 -5.27 -1.79 -17.65
C ALA A 71 -3.89 -1.15 -17.86
N TRP A 72 -2.88 -1.60 -17.10
CA TRP A 72 -1.49 -1.19 -17.27
C TRP A 72 -0.91 -1.65 -18.60
N GLN A 73 -1.08 -2.93 -18.96
CA GLN A 73 -0.63 -3.48 -20.25
C GLN A 73 -1.30 -2.80 -21.45
N ALA A 74 -2.56 -2.38 -21.29
CA ALA A 74 -3.28 -1.60 -22.31
C ALA A 74 -2.82 -0.13 -22.41
N GLY A 75 -1.89 0.33 -21.57
CA GLY A 75 -1.42 1.72 -21.54
C GLY A 75 -2.46 2.72 -21.03
N SER A 76 -3.51 2.25 -20.35
CA SER A 76 -4.64 3.06 -19.90
C SER A 76 -4.47 3.67 -18.50
N LEU A 77 -3.39 3.30 -17.80
CA LEU A 77 -3.05 3.83 -16.48
C LEU A 77 -1.84 4.75 -16.56
N VAL A 78 -1.92 5.87 -15.84
CA VAL A 78 -0.82 6.83 -15.71
C VAL A 78 -0.24 6.71 -14.31
N PRO A 79 0.99 6.20 -14.15
CA PRO A 79 1.66 6.13 -12.85
C PRO A 79 1.87 7.52 -12.28
N ARG A 80 1.69 7.68 -10.97
CA ARG A 80 1.86 8.97 -10.28
C ARG A 80 3.07 8.92 -9.36
N PRO A 81 4.02 9.86 -9.46
CA PRO A 81 5.12 9.95 -8.51
C PRO A 81 4.60 10.01 -7.07
N GLN A 82 5.29 9.33 -6.16
CA GLN A 82 5.03 9.48 -4.74
C GLN A 82 5.54 10.84 -4.25
N GLY A 83 4.84 11.44 -3.29
CA GLY A 83 5.33 12.63 -2.57
C GLY A 83 6.44 12.29 -1.56
N GLU A 84 6.73 13.22 -0.66
CA GLU A 84 7.65 12.99 0.45
C GLU A 84 7.00 12.14 1.57
N THR A 85 7.82 11.39 2.31
CA THR A 85 7.37 10.68 3.51
C THR A 85 7.11 11.70 4.61
N PRO A 86 5.90 11.75 5.21
CA PRO A 86 5.64 12.61 6.36
C PRO A 86 6.58 12.26 7.53
N PRO A 87 6.97 13.23 8.37
CA PRO A 87 7.74 12.95 9.57
C PRO A 87 6.99 11.96 10.49
N ALA A 88 7.72 11.03 11.11
CA ALA A 88 7.18 10.15 12.14
C ALA A 88 6.64 11.02 13.28
N THR A 89 5.35 10.90 13.57
CA THR A 89 4.67 11.65 14.64
C THR A 89 4.49 10.76 15.85
#